data_AF-M1BCH0-F1
#
_entry.id   AF-M1BCH0-F1
#
_cell.length_a   1.000
_cell.length_b   1.000
_cell.length_c   1.000
_cell.angle_alpha   90.00
_cell.angle_beta   90.00
_cell.angle_gamma   90.00
#
_symmetry.space_group_name_H-M   'P 1'
#
loop_
_entity.id
_entity.type
_entity.pdbx_description
1 polymer ?
#
loop_
_entity_poly.entity_id
_entity_poly.type
_entity_poly.pdbx_seq_one_letter_code
_entity_poly.pdbx_strand_id
1 'polypeptide(L)'
;MKAIGTVSSNDGNGESRCTDVMVPVAHSQRSPVLLLMGGGMGAGKSTVLKDILKQPFWSEAAANAVVVEADAFKETDVIYRALSSRGHHNDMLQTAELVHQNSTDAASSLLVTALNEGRDVIMDGTLSWEPFVEQTIAMARNVHKHRYRMGEGYKVAEDGTVTENYWEQIEQEKGEESANKISKPYRIELVGVVCDPYLAVVRGIRYE
;
A
#
# COMPACT_ATOMS: atom_id res chain seq x y z
N MET A 1 18.47 -70.04 -2.32
CA MET A 1 19.58 -69.08 -2.14
C MET A 1 19.02 -67.66 -2.29
N LYS A 2 19.37 -66.77 -1.36
CA LYS A 2 19.03 -65.34 -1.30
C LYS A 2 19.71 -64.55 -2.44
N ALA A 3 19.05 -63.51 -2.93
CA ALA A 3 19.66 -62.17 -3.12
C ALA A 3 18.56 -61.09 -3.21
N ILE A 4 18.78 -60.02 -2.45
CA ILE A 4 17.97 -58.80 -2.32
C ILE A 4 18.58 -57.71 -3.22
N GLY A 5 17.75 -56.81 -3.74
CA GLY A 5 18.19 -55.53 -4.31
C GLY A 5 17.00 -54.62 -4.65
N THR A 6 16.65 -53.72 -3.73
CA THR A 6 15.73 -52.57 -3.90
C THR A 6 16.48 -51.35 -4.48
N VAL A 7 15.84 -50.54 -5.33
CA VAL A 7 15.46 -49.08 -5.17
C VAL A 7 15.60 -48.48 -6.61
N SER A 8 14.80 -47.60 -7.20
CA SER A 8 13.62 -46.79 -6.85
C SER A 8 12.83 -46.41 -8.13
N SER A 9 11.53 -46.21 -7.92
CA SER A 9 10.60 -45.22 -8.48
C SER A 9 10.96 -44.46 -9.76
N ASN A 10 10.19 -44.72 -10.83
CA ASN A 10 10.07 -43.85 -11.99
C ASN A 10 8.63 -43.29 -12.06
N ASP A 11 8.56 -41.97 -12.10
CA ASP A 11 7.58 -41.04 -12.66
C ASP A 11 6.15 -41.48 -13.02
N GLY A 12 5.21 -40.59 -12.66
CA GLY A 12 4.21 -40.11 -13.63
C GLY A 12 2.75 -40.26 -13.24
N ASN A 13 2.23 -39.30 -12.47
CA ASN A 13 0.94 -38.59 -12.66
C ASN A 13 0.72 -37.73 -11.39
N GLY A 14 0.51 -36.42 -11.46
CA GLY A 14 -0.57 -35.81 -12.23
C GLY A 14 -1.71 -35.51 -11.25
N GLU A 15 -1.93 -34.23 -11.02
CA GLU A 15 -3.11 -33.59 -10.41
C GLU A 15 -3.14 -33.29 -8.89
N SER A 16 -3.27 -31.98 -8.64
CA SER A 16 -4.25 -31.38 -7.73
C SER A 16 -4.03 -31.53 -6.22
N ARG A 17 -3.41 -30.51 -5.62
CA ARG A 17 -3.90 -29.86 -4.40
C ARG A 17 -3.73 -28.34 -4.57
N CYS A 18 -4.73 -27.70 -5.17
CA CYS A 18 -5.81 -27.02 -4.46
C CYS A 18 -5.27 -25.81 -3.69
N THR A 19 -5.58 -24.63 -4.25
CA THR A 19 -5.61 -23.32 -3.58
C THR A 19 -5.81 -23.46 -2.08
N ASP A 20 -4.78 -23.13 -1.30
CA ASP A 20 -4.91 -22.98 0.14
C ASP A 20 -5.71 -21.69 0.38
N VAL A 21 -7.04 -21.83 0.28
CA VAL A 21 -8.00 -20.78 0.58
C VAL A 21 -7.87 -20.55 2.08
N MET A 22 -7.05 -19.57 2.43
CA MET A 22 -6.66 -19.27 3.80
C MET A 22 -7.89 -19.17 4.70
N VAL A 23 -7.91 -20.05 5.70
CA VAL A 23 -8.80 -19.93 6.85
C VAL A 23 -8.43 -18.65 7.61
N PRO A 24 -9.40 -17.88 8.11
CA PRO A 24 -9.09 -16.68 8.87
C PRO A 24 -8.38 -17.05 10.18
N VAL A 25 -7.11 -16.66 10.27
CA VAL A 25 -6.29 -16.78 11.46
C VAL A 25 -6.26 -15.42 12.13
N ALA A 26 -6.40 -15.39 13.47
CA ALA A 26 -6.35 -14.16 14.25
C ALA A 26 -5.14 -13.30 13.85
N HIS A 27 -5.32 -11.98 13.78
CA HIS A 27 -4.31 -11.03 13.29
C HIS A 27 -2.93 -11.18 13.97
N SER A 28 -2.89 -11.59 15.25
CA SER A 28 -1.66 -11.85 16.00
C SER A 28 -0.90 -13.12 15.61
N GLN A 29 -1.50 -14.02 14.84
CA GLN A 29 -0.98 -15.35 14.49
C GLN A 29 -0.52 -15.45 13.03
N ARG A 30 -0.72 -14.41 12.20
CA ARG A 30 -0.35 -14.39 10.78
C ARG A 30 0.56 -13.20 10.43
N SER A 31 1.14 -13.24 9.23
CA SER A 31 1.80 -12.06 8.66
C SER A 31 0.78 -10.97 8.36
N PRO A 32 1.09 -9.69 8.64
CA PRO A 32 0.29 -8.57 8.15
C PRO A 32 0.39 -8.48 6.63
N VAL A 33 -0.64 -7.91 6.00
CA VAL A 33 -0.75 -7.80 4.54
C VAL A 33 -0.68 -6.34 4.13
N LEU A 34 0.19 -6.04 3.17
CA LEU A 34 0.20 -4.77 2.42
C LEU A 34 -0.39 -5.05 1.04
N LEU A 35 -1.60 -4.57 0.80
CA LEU A 35 -2.28 -4.61 -0.49
C LEU A 35 -2.03 -3.29 -1.23
N LEU A 36 -1.28 -3.35 -2.32
CA LEU A 36 -1.01 -2.25 -3.23
C LEU A 36 -2.01 -2.29 -4.38
N MET A 37 -2.97 -1.35 -4.39
CA MET A 37 -3.91 -1.18 -5.49
C MET A 37 -3.36 -0.11 -6.44
N GLY A 38 -3.03 -0.51 -7.67
CA GLY A 38 -2.50 0.35 -8.71
C GLY A 38 -3.46 0.50 -9.88
N GLY A 39 -3.46 1.65 -10.54
CA GLY A 39 -4.29 1.90 -11.72
C GLY A 39 -4.66 3.37 -11.89
N GLY A 40 -4.85 3.78 -13.14
CA GLY A 40 -5.22 5.15 -13.48
C GLY A 40 -6.55 5.60 -12.87
N MET A 41 -6.79 6.91 -12.90
CA MET A 41 -8.10 7.48 -12.59
C MET A 41 -9.16 6.88 -13.54
N GLY A 42 -10.34 6.56 -13.00
CA GLY A 42 -11.42 5.94 -13.79
C GLY A 42 -11.20 4.46 -14.19
N ALA A 43 -10.08 3.84 -13.81
CA ALA A 43 -9.80 2.43 -14.13
C ALA A 43 -10.74 1.43 -13.44
N GLY A 44 -11.43 1.86 -12.37
CA GLY A 44 -12.35 1.01 -11.60
C GLY A 44 -11.72 0.33 -10.39
N LYS A 45 -10.62 0.87 -9.85
CA LYS A 45 -9.93 0.36 -8.65
C LYS A 45 -10.89 0.10 -7.50
N SER A 46 -11.76 1.06 -7.18
CA SER A 46 -12.72 0.94 -6.09
C SER A 46 -13.73 -0.19 -6.29
N THR A 47 -14.08 -0.54 -7.53
CA THR A 47 -14.94 -1.69 -7.83
C THR A 47 -14.21 -3.00 -7.56
N VAL A 48 -12.96 -3.12 -8.02
CA VAL A 48 -12.12 -4.30 -7.76
C VAL A 48 -11.85 -4.46 -6.26
N LEU A 49 -11.55 -3.36 -5.56
CA LEU A 49 -11.33 -3.37 -4.12
C LEU A 49 -12.57 -3.88 -3.38
N LYS A 50 -13.78 -3.43 -3.73
CA LYS A 50 -15.03 -3.93 -3.13
C LYS A 50 -15.19 -5.44 -3.26
N ASP A 51 -14.72 -6.04 -4.35
CA ASP A 51 -14.79 -7.48 -4.55
C ASP A 51 -13.68 -8.24 -3.81
N ILE A 52 -12.48 -7.66 -3.72
CA ILE A 52 -11.39 -8.18 -2.88
C ILE A 52 -11.82 -8.20 -1.40
N LEU A 53 -12.46 -7.15 -0.92
CA LEU A 53 -12.90 -7.03 0.47
C LEU A 53 -13.98 -8.06 0.86
N LYS A 54 -14.66 -8.67 -0.11
CA LYS A 54 -15.62 -9.77 0.13
C LYS A 54 -14.96 -11.14 0.27
N GLN A 55 -13.68 -11.27 -0.09
CA GLN A 55 -12.99 -12.55 0.01
C GLN A 55 -12.80 -12.95 1.49
N PRO A 56 -12.74 -14.25 1.81
CA PRO A 56 -12.75 -14.74 3.20
C PRO A 56 -11.69 -14.11 4.12
N PHE A 57 -10.51 -13.81 3.58
CA PHE A 57 -9.46 -13.14 4.32
C PHE A 57 -9.83 -11.70 4.69
N TRP A 58 -10.24 -10.90 3.69
CA TRP A 58 -10.50 -9.48 3.88
C TRP A 58 -11.84 -9.22 4.57
N SER A 59 -12.83 -10.12 4.46
CA SER A 59 -14.10 -9.96 5.16
C SER A 59 -13.94 -9.87 6.68
N GLU A 60 -12.89 -10.47 7.22
CA GLU A 60 -12.54 -10.36 8.65
C GLU A 60 -11.46 -9.31 8.91
N ALA A 61 -10.44 -9.22 8.05
CA ALA A 61 -9.30 -8.32 8.26
C ALA A 61 -9.63 -6.85 8.00
N ALA A 62 -10.53 -6.54 7.06
CA ALA A 62 -10.77 -5.19 6.56
C ALA A 62 -11.26 -4.21 7.64
N ALA A 63 -12.02 -4.68 8.63
CA ALA A 63 -12.47 -3.84 9.74
C ALA A 63 -11.31 -3.26 10.57
N ASN A 64 -10.16 -3.94 10.56
CA ASN A 64 -8.94 -3.54 11.26
C ASN A 64 -7.81 -3.16 10.29
N ALA A 65 -8.08 -3.08 8.98
CA ALA A 65 -7.09 -2.63 8.01
C ALA A 65 -7.04 -1.10 7.99
N VAL A 66 -5.86 -0.55 7.71
CA VAL A 66 -5.67 0.89 7.45
C VAL A 66 -5.75 1.10 5.94
N VAL A 67 -6.71 1.89 5.49
CA VAL A 67 -6.82 2.31 4.08
C VAL A 67 -6.08 3.63 3.92
N VAL A 68 -5.12 3.67 2.99
CA VAL A 68 -4.33 4.84 2.66
C VAL A 68 -4.68 5.27 1.24
N GLU A 69 -5.37 6.41 1.13
CA GLU A 69 -5.75 7.04 -0.13
C GLU A 69 -5.49 8.54 -0.02
N ALA A 70 -4.58 9.09 -0.83
CA ALA A 70 -4.21 10.49 -0.75
C ALA A 70 -5.40 11.44 -1.06
N ASP A 71 -6.26 11.05 -2.01
CA ASP A 71 -7.40 11.88 -2.41
C ASP A 71 -8.47 12.00 -1.30
N ALA A 72 -8.61 11.00 -0.43
CA ALA A 72 -9.53 11.05 0.70
C ALA A 72 -9.16 12.16 1.70
N PHE A 73 -7.87 12.52 1.83
CA PHE A 73 -7.43 13.62 2.68
C PHE A 73 -7.79 15.00 2.10
N LYS A 74 -7.84 15.13 0.76
CA LYS A 74 -8.18 16.39 0.08
C LYS A 74 -9.59 16.88 0.44
N GLU A 75 -10.55 15.96 0.54
CA GLU A 75 -11.96 16.29 0.83
C GLU A 75 -12.20 16.74 2.29
N THR A 76 -11.25 16.41 3.17
CA THR A 76 -11.30 16.73 4.60
C THR A 76 -10.56 18.02 4.97
N ASP A 77 -9.71 18.55 4.08
CA ASP A 77 -8.92 19.73 4.37
C ASP A 77 -9.81 20.98 4.50
N VAL A 78 -9.70 21.64 5.65
CA VAL A 78 -10.43 22.87 6.00
C VAL A 78 -10.14 24.00 5.00
N ILE A 79 -8.94 24.03 4.43
CA ILE A 79 -8.50 25.02 3.43
C ILE A 79 -9.23 24.79 2.10
N TYR A 80 -9.31 23.54 1.63
CA TYR A 80 -10.05 23.20 0.40
C TYR A 80 -11.56 23.52 0.55
N ARG A 81 -12.16 23.20 1.71
CA ARG A 81 -13.55 23.55 2.02
C ARG A 81 -13.79 25.07 2.13
N ALA A 82 -12.86 25.81 2.76
CA ALA A 82 -12.97 27.25 2.93
C ALA A 82 -12.81 28.02 1.60
N LEU A 83 -12.11 27.46 0.62
CA LEU A 83 -11.85 28.11 -0.66
C LEU A 83 -12.86 27.74 -1.74
N SER A 84 -13.27 26.46 -1.81
CA SER A 84 -14.41 26.04 -2.64
C SER A 84 -15.69 26.82 -2.32
N SER A 85 -15.87 27.22 -1.06
CA SER A 85 -17.00 28.04 -0.61
C SER A 85 -16.87 29.55 -0.88
N ARG A 86 -15.66 30.08 -1.15
CA ARG A 86 -15.40 31.53 -1.29
C ARG A 86 -15.25 32.03 -2.73
N GLY A 87 -15.24 31.15 -3.73
CA GLY A 87 -15.32 31.55 -5.14
C GLY A 87 -14.12 32.32 -5.71
N HIS A 88 -12.96 32.35 -5.02
CA HIS A 88 -11.74 33.00 -5.51
C HIS A 88 -10.95 32.05 -6.43
N HIS A 89 -11.14 32.15 -7.75
CA HIS A 89 -10.61 31.19 -8.73
C HIS A 89 -9.12 31.41 -9.08
N ASN A 90 -8.57 32.61 -8.86
CA ASN A 90 -7.16 32.90 -9.23
C ASN A 90 -6.13 32.26 -8.28
N ASP A 91 -6.48 32.04 -7.01
CA ASP A 91 -5.58 31.41 -6.02
C ASP A 91 -5.75 29.88 -5.96
N MET A 92 -6.65 29.33 -6.78
CA MET A 92 -7.06 27.93 -6.71
C MET A 92 -5.94 26.98 -7.13
N LEU A 93 -5.07 27.35 -8.08
CA LEU A 93 -3.99 26.48 -8.57
C LEU A 93 -2.89 26.27 -7.51
N GLN A 94 -2.36 27.36 -6.95
CA GLN A 94 -1.33 27.30 -5.90
C GLN A 94 -1.88 26.64 -4.64
N THR A 95 -3.16 26.88 -4.31
CA THR A 95 -3.75 26.25 -3.14
C THR A 95 -4.07 24.77 -3.37
N ALA A 96 -4.48 24.38 -4.58
CA ALA A 96 -4.66 22.97 -4.93
C ALA A 96 -3.33 22.20 -4.84
N GLU A 97 -2.23 22.82 -5.25
CA GLU A 97 -0.89 22.26 -5.09
C GLU A 97 -0.48 22.11 -3.62
N LEU A 98 -0.73 23.13 -2.79
CA LEU A 98 -0.47 23.06 -1.34
C LEU A 98 -1.29 21.95 -0.66
N VAL A 99 -2.60 21.88 -0.93
CA VAL A 99 -3.48 20.82 -0.39
C VAL A 99 -3.06 19.45 -0.90
N HIS A 100 -2.55 19.36 -2.14
CA HIS A 100 -2.02 18.11 -2.69
C HIS A 100 -0.78 17.62 -1.94
N GLN A 101 0.16 18.52 -1.60
CA GLN A 101 1.33 18.17 -0.80
C GLN A 101 0.93 17.74 0.62
N ASN A 102 0.07 18.51 1.30
CA ASN A 102 -0.42 18.16 2.64
C ASN A 102 -1.11 16.79 2.67
N SER A 103 -1.93 16.49 1.65
CA SER A 103 -2.64 15.21 1.55
C SER A 103 -1.69 14.05 1.29
N THR A 104 -0.66 14.27 0.46
CA THR A 104 0.38 13.28 0.16
C THR A 104 1.23 12.99 1.39
N ASP A 105 1.58 14.02 2.16
CA ASP A 105 2.32 13.88 3.41
C ASP A 105 1.49 13.17 4.48
N ALA A 106 0.21 13.53 4.63
CA ALA A 106 -0.70 12.85 5.55
C ALA A 106 -0.86 11.36 5.23
N ALA A 107 -1.05 11.02 3.94
CA ALA A 107 -1.14 9.64 3.49
C ALA A 107 0.17 8.88 3.74
N SER A 108 1.31 9.50 3.46
CA SER A 108 2.65 8.92 3.69
C SER A 108 2.92 8.69 5.18
N SER A 109 2.53 9.63 6.04
CA SER A 109 2.65 9.54 7.49
C SER A 109 1.80 8.41 8.06
N LEU A 110 0.55 8.29 7.58
CA LEU A 110 -0.34 7.18 7.94
C LEU A 110 0.24 5.84 7.50
N LEU A 111 0.77 5.77 6.28
CA LEU A 111 1.37 4.56 5.71
C LEU A 111 2.55 4.06 6.55
N VAL A 112 3.54 4.91 6.83
CA VAL A 112 4.73 4.49 7.61
C VAL A 112 4.35 4.10 9.04
N THR A 113 3.41 4.83 9.65
CA THR A 113 2.91 4.52 11.00
C THR A 113 2.23 3.14 11.02
N ALA A 114 1.28 2.90 10.11
CA ALA A 114 0.57 1.63 10.03
C ALA A 114 1.51 0.44 9.75
N LEU A 115 2.49 0.65 8.85
CA LEU A 115 3.47 -0.38 8.52
C LEU A 115 4.36 -0.74 9.71
N ASN A 116 4.87 0.27 10.40
CA ASN A 116 5.62 0.12 11.65
C ASN A 116 4.80 -0.64 12.71
N GLU A 117 3.51 -0.36 12.84
CA GLU A 117 2.63 -1.04 13.82
C GLU A 117 2.28 -2.49 13.45
N GLY A 118 2.65 -2.96 12.26
CA GLY A 118 2.32 -4.31 11.82
C GLY A 118 0.83 -4.48 11.45
N ARG A 119 0.15 -3.39 11.05
CA ARG A 119 -1.27 -3.42 10.66
C ARG A 119 -1.43 -3.96 9.25
N ASP A 120 -2.59 -4.52 8.93
CA ASP A 120 -2.94 -4.72 7.53
C ASP A 120 -3.16 -3.35 6.89
N VAL A 121 -2.57 -3.14 5.71
CA VAL A 121 -2.62 -1.87 4.99
C VAL A 121 -3.15 -2.11 3.59
N ILE A 122 -4.09 -1.28 3.17
CA ILE A 122 -4.56 -1.18 1.79
C ILE A 122 -4.13 0.19 1.29
N MET A 123 -3.18 0.23 0.38
CA MET A 123 -2.76 1.47 -0.27
C MET A 123 -3.46 1.58 -1.62
N ASP A 124 -4.35 2.55 -1.76
CA ASP A 124 -5.02 2.88 -3.03
C ASP A 124 -4.33 4.08 -3.69
N GLY A 125 -3.73 3.85 -4.85
CA GLY A 125 -3.03 4.87 -5.60
C GLY A 125 -2.93 4.53 -7.09
N THR A 126 -2.29 5.41 -7.84
CA THR A 126 -1.93 5.09 -9.24
C THR A 126 -0.78 4.10 -9.30
N LEU A 127 0.14 4.16 -8.32
CA LEU A 127 1.41 3.45 -8.28
C LEU A 127 2.28 3.67 -9.53
N SER A 128 2.17 4.87 -10.12
CA SER A 128 2.87 5.25 -11.35
C SER A 128 4.29 5.77 -11.12
N TRP A 129 4.69 5.95 -9.86
CA TRP A 129 6.00 6.49 -9.50
C TRP A 129 6.89 5.38 -8.94
N GLU A 130 7.73 4.82 -9.80
CA GLU A 130 8.52 3.61 -9.52
C GLU A 130 9.39 3.73 -8.25
N PRO A 131 10.20 4.79 -8.05
CA PRO A 131 11.07 4.88 -6.87
C PRO A 131 10.29 4.86 -5.55
N PHE A 132 9.12 5.51 -5.51
CA PHE A 132 8.25 5.49 -4.34
C PHE A 132 7.75 4.07 -4.03
N VAL A 133 7.33 3.33 -5.06
CA VAL A 133 6.81 1.96 -4.89
C VAL A 133 7.93 1.03 -4.43
N GLU A 134 9.11 1.10 -5.04
CA GLU A 134 10.26 0.28 -4.68
C GLU A 134 10.72 0.54 -3.24
N GLN A 135 10.87 1.81 -2.86
CA GLN A 135 11.24 2.19 -1.49
C GLN A 135 10.18 1.74 -0.48
N THR A 136 8.88 1.84 -0.82
CA THR A 136 7.78 1.36 0.03
C THR A 136 7.82 -0.15 0.23
N ILE A 137 8.09 -0.92 -0.82
CA ILE A 137 8.27 -2.37 -0.73
C ILE A 137 9.49 -2.71 0.13
N ALA A 138 10.60 -1.98 -0.04
CA ALA A 138 11.81 -2.17 0.75
C ALA A 138 11.57 -1.89 2.24
N MET A 139 10.85 -0.81 2.56
CA MET A 139 10.40 -0.51 3.92
C MET A 139 9.51 -1.62 4.46
N ALA A 140 8.42 -2.00 3.76
CA ALA A 140 7.48 -3.02 4.22
C ALA A 140 8.14 -4.39 4.46
N ARG A 141 9.18 -4.73 3.67
CA ARG A 141 9.99 -5.93 3.90
C ARG A 141 10.84 -5.86 5.16
N ASN A 142 11.19 -4.68 5.65
CA ASN A 142 12.14 -4.48 6.75
C ASN A 142 11.54 -3.90 8.04
N VAL A 143 10.30 -3.40 8.03
CA VAL A 143 9.63 -2.81 9.22
C VAL A 143 9.51 -3.77 10.41
N HIS A 144 9.60 -5.07 10.16
CA HIS A 144 9.62 -6.09 11.21
C HIS A 144 10.97 -6.19 11.97
N LYS A 145 12.04 -5.56 11.44
CA LYS A 145 13.38 -5.49 12.03
C LYS A 145 13.76 -4.08 12.45
N HIS A 146 13.32 -3.08 11.70
CA HIS A 146 13.70 -1.69 11.90
C HIS A 146 12.46 -0.79 11.91
N ARG A 147 12.55 0.36 12.56
CA ARG A 147 11.53 1.40 12.45
C ARG A 147 11.88 2.35 11.33
N TYR A 148 10.86 2.91 10.69
CA TYR A 148 11.00 3.89 9.63
C TYR A 148 10.25 5.18 9.96
N ARG A 149 10.67 6.30 9.36
CA ARG A 149 9.93 7.56 9.31
C ARG A 149 9.83 8.04 7.87
N MET A 150 8.99 9.04 7.63
CA MET A 150 8.99 9.75 6.35
C MET A 150 10.36 10.38 6.11
N GLY A 151 10.89 10.20 4.91
CA GLY A 151 12.03 10.93 4.40
C GLY A 151 11.61 12.26 3.78
N GLU A 152 12.55 12.90 3.08
CA GLU A 152 12.36 14.20 2.44
C GLU A 152 11.40 14.19 1.24
N GLY A 153 11.05 13.01 0.74
CA GLY A 153 10.28 12.83 -0.48
C GLY A 153 11.10 13.17 -1.72
N TYR A 154 10.44 13.75 -2.73
CA TYR A 154 11.06 14.24 -3.94
C TYR A 154 11.32 15.74 -3.81
N LYS A 155 12.58 16.16 -3.92
CA LYS A 155 12.99 17.57 -3.89
C LYS A 155 13.99 17.86 -5.00
N VAL A 156 13.89 19.05 -5.57
CA VAL A 156 14.86 19.59 -6.53
C VAL A 156 15.49 20.82 -5.90
N ALA A 157 16.81 20.79 -5.72
CA ALA A 157 17.58 21.91 -5.19
C ALA A 157 17.79 23.00 -6.27
N GLU A 158 18.20 24.20 -5.84
CA GLU A 158 18.41 25.35 -6.75
C GLU A 158 19.50 25.08 -7.81
N ASP A 159 20.44 24.19 -7.51
CA ASP A 159 21.50 23.74 -8.43
C ASP A 159 21.04 22.64 -9.41
N GLY A 160 19.77 22.23 -9.33
CA GLY A 160 19.19 21.16 -10.13
C GLY A 160 19.43 19.75 -9.59
N THR A 161 20.09 19.61 -8.45
CA THR A 161 20.27 18.30 -7.79
C THR A 161 18.92 17.76 -7.33
N VAL A 162 18.62 16.51 -7.69
CA VAL A 162 17.38 15.83 -7.29
C VAL A 162 17.67 14.91 -6.11
N THR A 163 16.93 15.10 -5.03
CA THR A 163 16.89 14.19 -3.88
C THR A 163 15.56 13.45 -3.91
N GLU A 164 15.63 12.13 -3.81
CA GLU A 164 14.45 11.26 -3.83
C GLU A 164 14.56 10.19 -2.75
N ASN A 165 14.00 10.49 -1.58
CA ASN A 165 14.05 9.61 -0.42
C ASN A 165 12.73 9.67 0.35
N TYR A 166 11.90 8.66 0.20
CA TYR A 166 10.57 8.61 0.81
C TYR A 166 10.56 8.05 2.22
N TRP A 167 11.50 7.17 2.56
CA TRP A 167 11.52 6.47 3.85
C TRP A 167 12.92 6.41 4.44
N GLU A 168 13.04 6.85 5.68
CA GLU A 168 14.29 6.81 6.43
C GLU A 168 14.20 5.79 7.55
N GLN A 169 15.21 4.93 7.65
CA GLN A 169 15.35 4.02 8.78
C GLN A 169 15.77 4.82 10.02
N ILE A 170 15.11 4.53 11.15
CA ILE A 170 15.44 5.11 12.45
C ILE A 170 16.40 4.16 13.17
N GLU A 171 17.53 4.68 13.67
CA GLU A 171 18.39 3.92 14.58
C GLU A 171 17.66 3.66 15.89
N GLN A 172 17.47 2.40 16.26
CA GLN A 172 16.95 2.04 17.58
C GLN A 172 18.10 2.18 18.58
N GLU A 173 17.92 2.96 19.63
CA GLU A 173 18.87 3.00 20.75
C GLU A 173 19.00 1.60 21.35
N LYS A 174 20.24 1.14 21.51
CA LYS A 174 20.57 -0.15 22.14
C LYS A 174 20.16 -0.12 23.61
N GLY A 175 18.88 -0.37 23.91
CA GLY A 175 18.37 -0.35 25.28
C GLY A 175 16.85 -0.31 25.39
N GLU A 176 16.14 0.12 24.34
CA GLU A 176 14.69 0.01 24.28
C GLU A 176 14.28 -1.38 23.79
N GLU A 177 14.41 -2.38 24.66
CA GLU A 177 13.59 -3.60 24.57
C GLU A 177 12.13 -3.23 24.88
N SER A 178 11.53 -2.36 24.07
CA SER A 178 10.13 -1.98 24.15
C SER A 178 9.28 -3.10 23.56
N ALA A 179 9.30 -4.28 24.20
CA ALA A 179 8.36 -5.37 23.97
C ALA A 179 7.96 -5.52 22.49
N ASN A 180 8.96 -5.52 21.59
CA ASN A 180 8.71 -5.70 20.15
C ASN A 180 8.14 -7.10 20.04
N LYS A 181 6.79 -7.20 20.04
CA LYS A 181 6.07 -8.33 19.47
C LYS A 181 6.84 -8.64 18.20
N ILE A 182 7.43 -9.83 18.13
CA ILE A 182 8.17 -10.29 16.95
C ILE A 182 7.18 -10.24 15.80
N SER A 183 7.17 -9.10 15.10
CA SER A 183 6.21 -8.84 14.04
C SER A 183 6.63 -9.70 12.88
N LYS A 184 5.69 -10.44 12.31
CA LYS A 184 5.99 -11.29 11.18
C LYS A 184 6.28 -10.39 9.96
N PRO A 185 7.15 -10.81 9.03
CA PRO A 185 7.37 -10.05 7.81
C PRO A 185 6.06 -9.90 7.04
N TYR A 186 5.86 -8.73 6.42
CA TYR A 186 4.68 -8.45 5.61
C TYR A 186 4.58 -9.41 4.42
N ARG A 187 3.36 -9.86 4.14
CA ARG A 187 2.99 -10.34 2.81
C ARG A 187 2.58 -9.13 1.96
N ILE A 188 3.17 -8.98 0.79
CA ILE A 188 2.87 -7.87 -0.11
C ILE A 188 2.09 -8.43 -1.31
N GLU A 189 0.95 -7.83 -1.60
CA GLU A 189 0.10 -8.16 -2.74
C GLU A 189 -0.06 -6.94 -3.63
N LEU A 190 0.12 -7.10 -4.95
CA LEU A 190 -0.01 -6.02 -5.92
C LEU A 190 -1.17 -6.34 -6.87
N VAL A 191 -2.11 -5.42 -6.99
CA VAL A 191 -3.27 -5.51 -7.89
C VAL A 191 -3.23 -4.34 -8.85
N GLY A 192 -2.92 -4.63 -10.11
CA GLY A 192 -2.99 -3.67 -11.21
C GLY A 192 -4.36 -3.69 -11.87
N VAL A 193 -5.07 -2.57 -11.84
CA VAL A 193 -6.37 -2.40 -12.51
C VAL A 193 -6.17 -1.55 -13.76
N VAL A 194 -6.45 -2.16 -14.91
CA VAL A 194 -6.35 -1.53 -16.23
C VAL A 194 -7.74 -1.38 -16.85
N CYS A 195 -7.91 -0.32 -17.63
CA CYS A 195 -9.15 -0.03 -18.35
C CYS A 195 -8.79 0.57 -19.71
N ASP A 196 -9.67 0.35 -20.69
CA ASP A 196 -9.63 1.09 -21.94
C ASP A 196 -9.64 2.61 -21.67
N PRO A 197 -8.76 3.41 -22.31
CA PRO A 197 -8.66 4.85 -22.06
C PRO A 197 -9.95 5.62 -22.34
N TYR A 198 -10.69 5.24 -23.39
CA TYR A 198 -11.96 5.91 -23.72
C TYR A 198 -12.98 5.67 -22.60
N LEU A 199 -13.08 4.44 -22.10
CA LEU A 199 -13.95 4.12 -20.97
C LEU A 199 -13.51 4.85 -19.68
N ALA A 200 -12.21 4.94 -19.41
CA ALA A 200 -11.69 5.64 -18.24
C ALA A 200 -12.04 7.14 -18.28
N VAL A 201 -11.89 7.78 -19.43
CA VAL A 201 -12.24 9.20 -19.64
C VAL A 201 -13.74 9.43 -19.50
N VAL A 202 -14.57 8.61 -20.14
CA VAL A 202 -16.04 8.71 -20.03
C VAL A 202 -16.49 8.60 -18.58
N ARG A 203 -15.82 7.75 -17.78
CA ARG A 203 -16.08 7.64 -16.34
C ARG A 203 -15.56 8.85 -15.57
N GLY A 204 -14.40 9.39 -15.91
CA GLY A 204 -13.83 10.55 -15.21
C GLY A 204 -14.63 11.84 -15.39
N ILE A 205 -15.24 12.05 -16.56
CA ILE A 205 -15.93 13.32 -16.89
C ILE A 205 -17.41 13.33 -16.48
N ARG A 206 -18.08 12.17 -16.41
CA ARG A 206 -19.53 12.10 -16.17
C ARG A 206 -19.96 12.21 -14.69
N TYR A 207 -19.04 12.45 -13.76
CA TYR A 207 -19.32 12.57 -12.32
C TYR A 207 -19.17 14.01 -11.78
N GLU A 208 -19.09 15.04 -12.63
CA GLU A 208 -19.41 16.42 -12.24
C GLU A 208 -20.92 16.71 -12.39
#